data_AF-A0A9D4SRQ5-F1
#
_entry.id   AF-A0A9D4SRQ5-F1
#
_cell.length_a   1.000
_cell.length_b   1.000
_cell.length_c   1.000
_cell.angle_alpha   90.00
_cell.angle_beta   90.00
_cell.angle_gamma   90.00
#
_symmetry.space_group_name_H-M   'P 1'
#
loop_
_entity.id
_entity.type
_entity.pdbx_description
1 polymer ?
#
loop_
_entity_poly.entity_id
_entity_poly.type
_entity_poly.pdbx_seq_one_letter_code
_entity_poly.pdbx_strand_id
1 'polypeptide(L)'
;MKSTAQPSDLTPYQGARLMNPRPTGNEPYVPTELEHVANIITHALSILPSFFALKFLLQRAHTPAHLTAAVVYGIALVVLFVTSSLFHSVHFLGKLRTLKVILHRCDRAAIYIFIASAYTPWLMLREYSSWGQKQLYVVWFLCLLGITYQNIFHERYKTLEVLIYIGSALFPASATFSMRPLTGLKELLFGGLLYFIGVVFFKSDGRVPFAHAIWHLFVNAATLVHYHAVYRYLFRSGQQWWFLALASPLGGILSRREAVVFGDHCLSRTQAFLYRTCHSTGPRPAQRLVQRSCPRQSPSSPPGLVLSEFLDPRSYILVKIVVPLCTGLYGVLLD
;
A
#
# COMPACT_ATOMS: atom_id res chain seq x y z
N MET A 1 49.49 -50.39 28.20
CA MET A 1 49.57 -49.77 26.86
C MET A 1 48.31 -48.95 26.64
N LYS A 2 48.40 -47.62 26.76
CA LYS A 2 47.30 -46.70 26.43
C LYS A 2 47.24 -46.60 24.91
N SER A 3 46.15 -47.09 24.33
CA SER A 3 45.85 -46.95 22.91
C SER A 3 45.61 -45.47 22.62
N THR A 4 46.52 -44.85 21.88
CA THR A 4 46.41 -43.48 21.38
C THR A 4 45.30 -43.43 20.34
N ALA A 5 44.23 -42.70 20.64
CA ALA A 5 43.18 -42.38 19.69
C ALA A 5 43.80 -41.67 18.47
N GLN A 6 43.45 -42.15 17.28
CA GLN A 6 43.74 -41.47 16.02
C GLN A 6 43.00 -40.12 15.97
N PRO A 7 43.60 -39.06 15.41
CA PRO A 7 42.88 -37.84 15.12
C PRO A 7 41.95 -38.12 13.94
N SER A 8 40.69 -38.39 14.25
CA SER A 8 39.60 -38.46 13.28
C SER A 8 39.49 -37.13 12.54
N ASP A 9 39.70 -37.19 11.22
CA ASP A 9 38.96 -36.45 10.20
C ASP A 9 38.47 -35.07 10.62
N LEU A 10 39.33 -34.07 10.43
CA LEU A 10 38.86 -32.72 10.15
C LEU A 10 38.07 -32.80 8.83
N THR A 11 36.76 -32.99 8.94
CA THR A 11 35.87 -32.88 7.79
C THR A 11 36.09 -31.51 7.16
N PRO A 12 36.32 -31.44 5.83
CA PRO A 12 36.34 -30.16 5.17
C PRO A 12 34.96 -29.55 5.40
N TYR A 13 34.91 -28.27 5.80
CA TYR A 13 33.68 -27.47 5.80
C TYR A 13 32.86 -27.86 4.56
N GLN A 14 31.81 -28.66 4.74
CA GLN A 14 30.88 -28.98 3.67
C GLN A 14 30.33 -27.63 3.26
N GLY A 15 30.73 -27.14 2.07
CA GLY A 15 30.38 -25.81 1.59
C GLY A 15 28.90 -25.57 1.81
N ALA A 16 28.55 -24.40 2.38
CA ALA A 16 27.20 -24.11 2.79
C ALA A 16 26.23 -24.39 1.65
N ARG A 17 25.33 -25.36 1.85
CA ARG A 17 24.39 -25.82 0.83
C ARG A 17 23.43 -24.68 0.48
N LEU A 18 23.41 -24.26 -0.79
CA LEU A 18 22.60 -23.13 -1.25
C LEU A 18 21.10 -23.47 -1.44
N MET A 19 20.77 -24.76 -1.59
CA MET A 19 19.40 -25.22 -1.85
C MET A 19 19.22 -26.68 -1.44
N ASN A 20 18.06 -27.04 -0.88
CA ASN A 20 17.69 -28.41 -0.56
C ASN A 20 17.06 -29.13 -1.78
N PRO A 21 16.98 -30.48 -1.76
CA PRO A 21 16.26 -31.20 -2.81
C PRO A 21 14.79 -30.82 -2.79
N ARG A 22 14.16 -30.95 -3.96
CA ARG A 22 12.72 -30.70 -4.09
C ARG A 22 11.93 -31.71 -3.23
N PRO A 23 10.85 -31.27 -2.54
CA PRO A 23 9.97 -32.18 -1.81
C PRO A 23 9.35 -33.22 -2.74
N THR A 24 9.21 -34.43 -2.25
CA THR A 24 8.49 -35.52 -2.91
C THR A 24 6.98 -35.39 -2.64
N GLY A 25 6.15 -35.50 -3.66
CA GLY A 25 4.70 -35.40 -3.51
C GLY A 25 4.19 -33.98 -3.22
N ASN A 26 3.25 -33.84 -2.28
CA ASN A 26 2.57 -32.58 -1.96
C ASN A 26 3.17 -31.81 -0.76
N GLU A 27 4.30 -32.27 -0.23
CA GLU A 27 4.95 -31.63 0.91
C GLU A 27 5.44 -30.20 0.57
N PRO A 28 5.49 -29.30 1.57
CA PRO A 28 6.10 -27.98 1.39
C PRO A 28 7.62 -28.11 1.22
N TYR A 29 8.21 -27.24 0.40
CA TYR A 29 9.67 -27.14 0.30
C TYR A 29 10.24 -26.67 1.64
N VAL A 30 11.36 -27.26 2.06
CA VAL A 30 12.07 -26.88 3.28
C VAL A 30 13.34 -26.13 2.89
N PRO A 31 13.40 -24.80 3.05
CA PRO A 31 14.58 -24.01 2.71
C PRO A 31 15.79 -24.35 3.59
N THR A 32 16.98 -24.11 3.05
CA THR A 32 18.22 -24.08 3.83
C THR A 32 18.26 -22.86 4.75
N GLU A 33 19.19 -22.85 5.72
CA GLU A 33 19.44 -21.69 6.58
C GLU A 33 19.71 -20.41 5.76
N LEU A 34 20.52 -20.53 4.70
CA LEU A 34 20.84 -19.41 3.81
C LEU A 34 19.60 -18.89 3.08
N GLU A 35 18.75 -19.79 2.56
CA GLU A 35 17.51 -19.40 1.90
C GLU A 35 16.54 -18.73 2.88
N HIS A 36 16.45 -19.20 4.12
CA HIS A 36 15.65 -18.57 5.16
C HIS A 36 16.11 -17.13 5.45
N VAL A 37 17.41 -16.93 5.67
CA VAL A 37 17.98 -15.61 5.92
C VAL A 37 17.75 -14.68 4.73
N ALA A 38 17.93 -15.18 3.50
CA ALA A 38 17.66 -14.42 2.29
C ALA A 38 16.19 -13.99 2.22
N ASN A 39 15.25 -14.91 2.44
CA ASN A 39 13.81 -14.62 2.43
C ASN A 39 13.43 -13.52 3.43
N ILE A 40 14.01 -13.56 4.65
CA ILE A 40 13.79 -12.53 5.68
C ILE A 40 14.34 -11.19 5.20
N ILE A 41 15.62 -11.12 4.83
CA ILE A 41 16.31 -9.86 4.52
C ILE A 41 15.63 -9.15 3.34
N THR A 42 15.28 -9.88 2.27
CA THR A 42 14.72 -9.28 1.06
C THR A 42 13.44 -8.50 1.32
N HIS A 43 12.55 -8.94 2.21
CA HIS A 43 11.33 -8.21 2.54
C HIS A 43 11.50 -7.29 3.77
N ALA A 44 12.35 -7.64 4.73
CA ALA A 44 12.61 -6.80 5.90
C ALA A 44 13.19 -5.43 5.49
N LEU A 45 14.05 -5.40 4.47
CA LEU A 45 14.60 -4.16 3.92
C LEU A 45 13.51 -3.25 3.30
N SER A 46 12.39 -3.80 2.87
CA SER A 46 11.26 -3.04 2.28
C SER A 46 10.30 -2.46 3.33
N ILE A 47 10.41 -2.87 4.60
CA ILE A 47 9.54 -2.37 5.69
C ILE A 47 9.72 -0.86 5.87
N LEU A 48 10.95 -0.37 6.05
CA LEU A 48 11.18 1.07 6.23
C LEU A 48 10.72 1.90 5.02
N PRO A 49 11.07 1.55 3.77
CA PRO A 49 10.51 2.19 2.58
C PRO A 49 8.99 2.20 2.54
N SER A 50 8.30 1.14 3.00
CA SER A 50 6.83 1.09 3.01
C SER A 50 6.19 2.09 3.97
N PHE A 51 6.79 2.34 5.14
CA PHE A 51 6.35 3.39 6.06
C PHE A 51 6.55 4.79 5.46
N PHE A 52 7.68 5.05 4.81
CA PHE A 52 7.90 6.31 4.08
C PHE A 52 6.92 6.47 2.93
N ALA A 53 6.64 5.38 2.20
CA ALA A 53 5.69 5.35 1.10
C ALA A 53 4.29 5.78 1.57
N LEU A 54 3.78 5.18 2.66
CA LEU A 54 2.53 5.56 3.30
C LEU A 54 2.55 7.03 3.75
N LYS A 55 3.59 7.46 4.48
CA LYS A 55 3.74 8.84 4.95
C LYS A 55 3.65 9.84 3.81
N PHE A 56 4.36 9.61 2.71
CA PHE A 56 4.38 10.52 1.56
C PHE A 56 3.05 10.56 0.80
N LEU A 57 2.29 9.45 0.74
CA LEU A 57 0.94 9.47 0.19
C LEU A 57 0.00 10.29 1.06
N LEU A 58 0.06 10.10 2.39
CA LEU A 58 -0.75 10.88 3.34
C LEU A 58 -0.45 12.38 3.26
N GLN A 59 0.82 12.76 3.11
CA GLN A 59 1.24 14.16 2.96
C GLN A 59 0.70 14.83 1.69
N ARG A 60 0.40 14.06 0.65
CA ARG A 60 -0.16 14.55 -0.62
C ARG A 60 -1.66 14.27 -0.78
N ALA A 61 -2.32 13.75 0.25
CA ALA A 61 -3.75 13.52 0.21
C ALA A 61 -4.48 14.85 0.44
N HIS A 62 -5.22 15.36 -0.56
CA HIS A 62 -5.92 16.66 -0.46
C HIS A 62 -7.44 16.55 -0.43
N THR A 63 -7.98 15.39 -0.78
CA THR A 63 -9.42 15.11 -0.75
C THR A 63 -9.69 13.82 0.03
N PRO A 64 -10.93 13.59 0.50
CA PRO A 64 -11.30 12.34 1.14
C PRO A 64 -10.95 11.09 0.33
N ALA A 65 -11.19 11.13 -1.00
CA ALA A 65 -10.81 10.04 -1.90
C ALA A 65 -9.29 9.79 -1.93
N HIS A 66 -8.48 10.85 -1.94
CA HIS A 66 -7.01 10.70 -1.85
C HIS A 66 -6.60 10.12 -0.50
N LEU A 67 -7.22 10.55 0.61
CA LEU A 67 -6.92 10.02 1.93
C LEU A 67 -7.25 8.53 2.01
N THR A 68 -8.44 8.11 1.55
CA THR A 68 -8.83 6.70 1.51
C THR A 68 -7.86 5.89 0.65
N ALA A 69 -7.53 6.35 -0.56
CA ALA A 69 -6.58 5.68 -1.43
C ALA A 69 -5.18 5.57 -0.79
N ALA A 70 -4.70 6.63 -0.13
CA ALA A 70 -3.41 6.66 0.56
C ALA A 70 -3.36 5.67 1.73
N VAL A 71 -4.41 5.65 2.56
CA VAL A 71 -4.52 4.75 3.71
C VAL A 71 -4.61 3.30 3.25
N VAL A 72 -5.51 2.97 2.32
CA VAL A 72 -5.72 1.60 1.85
C VAL A 72 -4.47 1.03 1.20
N TYR A 73 -3.86 1.77 0.26
CA TYR A 73 -2.66 1.29 -0.43
C TYR A 73 -1.42 1.31 0.46
N GLY A 74 -1.23 2.39 1.24
CA GLY A 74 -0.06 2.55 2.10
C GLY A 74 -0.04 1.59 3.29
N ILE A 75 -1.18 1.30 3.92
CA ILE A 75 -1.24 0.27 4.97
C ILE A 75 -0.99 -1.11 4.38
N ALA A 76 -1.57 -1.43 3.22
CA ALA A 76 -1.36 -2.72 2.58
C ALA A 76 0.12 -2.96 2.20
N LEU A 77 0.86 -1.92 1.78
CA LEU A 77 2.31 -1.98 1.59
C LEU A 77 3.04 -2.40 2.88
N VAL A 78 2.73 -1.74 4.00
CA VAL A 78 3.33 -2.05 5.30
C VAL A 78 2.98 -3.47 5.74
N VAL A 79 1.70 -3.83 5.68
CA VAL A 79 1.21 -5.17 6.06
C VAL A 79 1.90 -6.26 5.26
N LEU A 80 2.00 -6.11 3.93
CA LEU A 80 2.68 -7.09 3.07
C LEU A 80 4.10 -7.39 3.55
N PHE A 81 4.94 -6.35 3.69
CA PHE A 81 6.35 -6.54 4.02
C PHE A 81 6.56 -6.97 5.48
N VAL A 82 5.76 -6.43 6.41
CA VAL A 82 5.85 -6.81 7.83
C VAL A 82 5.41 -8.25 8.02
N THR A 83 4.23 -8.64 7.51
CA THR A 83 3.70 -9.99 7.69
C THR A 83 4.61 -11.03 7.06
N SER A 84 5.14 -10.78 5.87
CA SER A 84 6.08 -11.70 5.22
C SER A 84 7.39 -11.86 6.00
N SER A 85 7.98 -10.74 6.43
CA SER A 85 9.22 -10.77 7.22
C SER A 85 9.03 -11.49 8.56
N LEU A 86 7.89 -11.27 9.23
CA LEU A 86 7.53 -11.96 10.47
C LEU A 86 7.32 -13.45 10.24
N PHE A 87 6.60 -13.84 9.18
CA PHE A 87 6.41 -15.24 8.82
C PHE A 87 7.75 -15.96 8.63
N HIS A 88 8.63 -15.43 7.80
CA HIS A 88 9.93 -16.06 7.54
C HIS A 88 10.83 -16.10 8.78
N SER A 89 10.79 -15.06 9.61
CA SER A 89 11.54 -15.02 10.88
C SER A 89 11.05 -16.07 11.87
N VAL A 90 9.74 -16.21 12.02
CA VAL A 90 9.12 -17.24 12.89
C VAL A 90 9.36 -18.64 12.32
N HIS A 91 9.28 -18.81 11.01
CA HIS A 91 9.58 -20.08 10.35
C HIS A 91 11.03 -20.50 10.58
N PHE A 92 11.98 -19.56 10.47
CA PHE A 92 13.39 -19.79 10.73
C PHE A 92 13.66 -20.22 12.17
N LEU A 93 13.03 -19.55 13.15
CA LEU A 93 13.23 -19.88 14.56
C LEU A 93 12.73 -21.28 14.94
N GLY A 94 11.75 -21.82 14.21
CA GLY A 94 11.27 -23.21 14.36
C GLY A 94 10.50 -23.55 15.65
N LYS A 95 10.42 -22.63 16.62
CA LYS A 95 9.86 -22.89 17.97
C LYS A 95 8.37 -22.59 18.10
N LEU A 96 7.83 -21.65 17.31
CA LEU A 96 6.47 -21.12 17.49
C LEU A 96 5.51 -21.68 16.44
N ARG A 97 5.16 -22.97 16.55
CA ARG A 97 4.38 -23.69 15.51
C ARG A 97 3.03 -23.06 15.21
N THR A 98 2.24 -22.70 16.23
CA THR A 98 0.92 -22.08 16.04
C THR A 98 1.04 -20.72 15.33
N LEU A 99 1.94 -19.87 15.82
CA LEU A 99 2.20 -18.56 15.22
C LEU A 99 2.70 -18.68 13.77
N LYS A 100 3.56 -19.66 13.47
CA LYS A 100 4.01 -19.95 12.10
C LYS A 100 2.83 -20.21 11.17
N VAL A 101 1.88 -21.06 11.57
CA VAL A 101 0.70 -21.39 10.75
C VAL A 101 -0.17 -20.16 10.50
N ILE A 102 -0.38 -19.34 11.53
CA ILE A 102 -1.19 -18.13 11.39
C ILE A 102 -0.51 -17.10 10.49
N LEU A 103 0.78 -16.83 10.73
CA LEU A 103 1.55 -15.90 9.90
C LEU A 103 1.65 -16.39 8.44
N HIS A 104 1.74 -17.70 8.21
CA HIS A 104 1.71 -18.26 6.85
C HIS A 104 0.38 -17.98 6.14
N ARG A 105 -0.75 -18.09 6.85
CA ARG A 105 -2.07 -17.72 6.32
C ARG A 105 -2.14 -16.22 6.04
N CYS A 106 -1.65 -15.40 6.96
CA CYS A 106 -1.64 -13.95 6.83
C CYS A 106 -0.78 -13.49 5.65
N ASP A 107 0.42 -14.06 5.47
CA ASP A 107 1.34 -13.74 4.38
C ASP A 107 0.71 -13.98 3.01
N ARG A 108 0.02 -15.13 2.86
CA ARG A 108 -0.69 -15.48 1.63
C ARG A 108 -1.95 -14.67 1.40
N ALA A 109 -2.65 -14.29 2.47
CA ALA A 109 -3.79 -13.37 2.40
C ALA A 109 -3.35 -11.94 2.02
N ALA A 110 -2.19 -11.50 2.50
CA ALA A 110 -1.64 -10.17 2.23
C ALA A 110 -1.42 -9.94 0.73
N ILE A 111 -1.09 -10.98 -0.05
CA ILE A 111 -0.96 -10.87 -1.52
C ILE A 111 -2.29 -10.44 -2.16
N TYR A 112 -3.42 -11.03 -1.76
CA TYR A 112 -4.75 -10.66 -2.29
C TYR A 112 -5.13 -9.22 -1.92
N ILE A 113 -4.93 -8.85 -0.65
CA ILE A 113 -5.17 -7.50 -0.14
C ILE A 113 -4.31 -6.50 -0.90
N PHE A 114 -3.04 -6.84 -1.11
CA PHE A 114 -2.08 -5.97 -1.78
C PHE A 114 -2.46 -5.72 -3.23
N ILE A 115 -2.86 -6.75 -3.99
CA ILE A 115 -3.37 -6.61 -5.36
C ILE A 115 -4.57 -5.64 -5.38
N ALA A 116 -5.58 -5.84 -4.53
CA ALA A 116 -6.75 -4.97 -4.49
C ALA A 116 -6.43 -3.53 -4.06
N SER A 117 -5.54 -3.38 -3.08
CA SER A 117 -5.09 -2.07 -2.61
C SER A 117 -4.30 -1.31 -3.67
N ALA A 118 -3.50 -1.99 -4.50
CA ALA A 118 -2.71 -1.37 -5.57
C ALA A 118 -3.58 -0.82 -6.70
N TYR A 119 -4.72 -1.45 -6.97
CA TYR A 119 -5.72 -0.95 -7.91
C TYR A 119 -6.55 0.22 -7.36
N THR A 120 -6.76 0.27 -6.05
CA THR A 120 -7.62 1.27 -5.39
C THR A 120 -7.29 2.72 -5.75
N PRO A 121 -6.03 3.23 -5.65
CA PRO A 121 -5.73 4.61 -6.01
C PRO A 121 -6.04 4.90 -7.48
N TRP A 122 -5.78 3.97 -8.40
CA TRP A 122 -6.10 4.14 -9.80
C TRP A 122 -7.61 4.27 -10.00
N LEU A 123 -8.38 3.30 -9.51
CA LEU A 123 -9.82 3.21 -9.76
C LEU A 123 -10.65 4.25 -8.99
N MET A 124 -10.10 4.84 -7.92
CA MET A 124 -10.74 5.93 -7.17
C MET A 124 -10.38 7.32 -7.67
N LEU A 125 -9.10 7.57 -7.99
CA LEU A 125 -8.59 8.93 -8.24
C LEU A 125 -8.58 9.32 -9.72
N ARG A 126 -8.80 8.36 -10.62
CA ARG A 126 -8.83 8.60 -12.06
C ARG A 126 -10.24 8.44 -12.61
N GLU A 127 -10.50 9.21 -13.65
CA GLU A 127 -11.72 9.10 -14.43
C GLU A 127 -11.68 7.87 -15.34
N TYR A 128 -12.72 7.06 -15.25
CA TYR A 128 -12.96 5.91 -16.10
C TYR A 128 -14.40 5.93 -16.61
N SER A 129 -14.64 5.23 -17.71
CA SER A 129 -15.99 4.85 -18.11
C SER A 129 -16.68 4.01 -17.02
N SER A 130 -17.99 3.84 -17.13
CA SER A 130 -18.78 3.00 -16.21
C SER A 130 -18.19 1.59 -16.02
N TRP A 131 -17.55 1.03 -17.05
CA TRP A 131 -16.84 -0.25 -16.97
C TRP A 131 -15.65 -0.20 -16.01
N GLY A 132 -14.76 0.79 -16.16
CA GLY A 132 -13.56 0.89 -15.32
C GLY A 132 -13.89 1.16 -13.86
N GLN A 133 -14.95 1.95 -13.60
CA GLN A 133 -15.41 2.22 -12.23
C GLN A 133 -15.89 0.94 -11.50
N LYS A 134 -16.51 -0.01 -12.22
CA LYS A 134 -16.96 -1.29 -11.66
C LYS A 134 -15.80 -2.19 -11.22
N GLN A 135 -14.60 -2.02 -11.82
CA GLN A 135 -13.45 -2.85 -11.50
C GLN A 135 -12.97 -2.69 -10.05
N LEU A 136 -13.31 -1.59 -9.36
CA LEU A 136 -13.00 -1.42 -7.95
C LEU A 136 -13.73 -2.47 -7.11
N TYR A 137 -15.02 -2.68 -7.36
CA TYR A 137 -15.80 -3.69 -6.64
C TYR A 137 -15.35 -5.10 -7.02
N VAL A 138 -15.02 -5.32 -8.29
CA VAL A 138 -14.57 -6.63 -8.75
C VAL A 138 -13.25 -7.03 -8.10
N VAL A 139 -12.26 -6.13 -8.03
CA VAL A 139 -10.97 -6.50 -7.43
C VAL A 139 -11.09 -6.82 -5.94
N TRP A 140 -11.93 -6.07 -5.20
CA TRP A 140 -12.17 -6.35 -3.78
C TRP A 140 -13.00 -7.62 -3.56
N PHE A 141 -13.94 -7.92 -4.46
CA PHE A 141 -14.63 -9.20 -4.47
C PHE A 141 -13.67 -10.37 -4.73
N LEU A 142 -12.78 -10.26 -5.72
CA LEU A 142 -11.77 -11.28 -6.01
C LEU A 142 -10.77 -11.44 -4.84
N CYS A 143 -10.43 -10.35 -4.16
CA CYS A 143 -9.63 -10.40 -2.94
C CYS A 143 -10.31 -11.22 -1.84
N LEU A 144 -11.60 -10.94 -1.56
CA LEU A 144 -12.37 -11.71 -0.59
C LEU A 144 -12.45 -13.19 -0.98
N LEU A 145 -12.77 -13.47 -2.23
CA LEU A 145 -12.85 -14.83 -2.76
C LEU A 145 -11.51 -15.56 -2.63
N GLY A 146 -10.41 -14.91 -2.95
CA GLY A 146 -9.05 -15.46 -2.82
C GLY A 146 -8.66 -15.75 -1.38
N ILE A 147 -8.97 -14.85 -0.45
CA ILE A 147 -8.73 -15.05 0.99
C ILE A 147 -9.59 -16.22 1.52
N THR A 148 -10.87 -16.29 1.14
CA THR A 148 -11.75 -17.41 1.53
C THR A 148 -11.21 -18.73 0.99
N TYR A 149 -10.85 -18.77 -0.29
CA TYR A 149 -10.26 -19.95 -0.92
C TYR A 149 -8.99 -20.41 -0.19
N GLN A 150 -8.07 -19.48 0.09
CA GLN A 150 -6.81 -19.77 0.77
C GLN A 150 -7.04 -20.28 2.20
N ASN A 151 -8.06 -19.79 2.89
CA ASN A 151 -8.37 -20.25 4.24
C ASN A 151 -8.97 -21.65 4.27
N ILE A 152 -9.84 -22.00 3.31
CA ILE A 152 -10.51 -23.31 3.22
C ILE A 152 -9.55 -24.40 2.71
N PHE A 153 -8.83 -24.12 1.62
CA PHE A 153 -8.04 -25.13 0.91
C PHE A 153 -6.55 -25.11 1.23
N HIS A 154 -6.10 -24.27 2.16
CA HIS A 154 -4.73 -24.08 2.63
C HIS A 154 -3.67 -25.04 2.03
N GLU A 155 -2.91 -24.55 1.05
CA GLU A 155 -1.82 -25.25 0.34
C GLU A 155 -2.19 -26.50 -0.48
N ARG A 156 -3.45 -26.94 -0.48
CA ARG A 156 -3.87 -28.18 -1.17
C ARG A 156 -3.75 -28.09 -2.68
N TYR A 157 -4.11 -26.95 -3.28
CA TYR A 157 -4.06 -26.74 -4.73
C TYR A 157 -3.22 -25.50 -5.09
N LYS A 158 -1.90 -25.62 -4.91
CA LYS A 158 -0.92 -24.53 -5.10
C LYS A 158 -0.94 -23.90 -6.51
N THR A 159 -1.30 -24.65 -7.55
CA THR A 159 -1.38 -24.11 -8.92
C THR A 159 -2.65 -23.30 -9.14
N LEU A 160 -3.79 -23.79 -8.62
CA LEU A 160 -5.05 -23.06 -8.69
C LEU A 160 -4.95 -21.73 -7.94
N GLU A 161 -4.27 -21.70 -6.79
CA GLU A 161 -4.04 -20.45 -6.05
C GLU A 161 -3.26 -19.41 -6.85
N VAL A 162 -2.21 -19.83 -7.58
CA VAL A 162 -1.48 -18.92 -8.50
C VAL A 162 -2.36 -18.42 -9.63
N LEU A 163 -3.25 -19.27 -10.17
CA LEU A 163 -4.21 -18.82 -11.17
C LEU A 163 -5.19 -17.79 -10.62
N ILE A 164 -5.61 -17.93 -9.35
CA ILE A 164 -6.47 -16.93 -8.69
C ILE A 164 -5.69 -15.62 -8.48
N TYR A 165 -4.42 -15.66 -8.07
CA TYR A 165 -3.58 -14.45 -7.98
C TYR A 165 -3.47 -13.73 -9.33
N ILE A 166 -3.15 -14.48 -10.40
CA ILE A 166 -3.03 -13.93 -11.75
C ILE A 166 -4.37 -13.38 -12.24
N GLY A 167 -5.48 -14.10 -12.02
CA GLY A 167 -6.83 -13.64 -12.39
C GLY A 167 -7.23 -12.37 -11.65
N SER A 168 -6.92 -12.29 -10.36
CA SER A 168 -7.15 -11.11 -9.51
C SER A 168 -6.33 -9.91 -9.97
N ALA A 169 -5.16 -10.14 -10.56
CA ALA A 169 -4.33 -9.10 -11.14
C ALA A 169 -4.79 -8.71 -12.56
N LEU A 170 -5.15 -9.66 -13.44
CA LEU A 170 -5.45 -9.38 -14.85
C LEU A 170 -6.87 -8.85 -15.09
N PHE A 171 -7.87 -9.35 -14.37
CA PHE A 171 -9.25 -8.96 -14.63
C PHE A 171 -9.48 -7.45 -14.40
N PRO A 172 -9.06 -6.86 -13.26
CA PRO A 172 -9.18 -5.42 -13.04
C PRO A 172 -8.27 -4.59 -13.96
N ALA A 173 -7.20 -5.17 -14.50
CA ALA A 173 -6.34 -4.51 -15.49
C ALA A 173 -7.10 -4.13 -16.76
N SER A 174 -8.23 -4.77 -17.06
CA SER A 174 -9.13 -4.38 -18.16
C SER A 174 -9.66 -2.95 -18.03
N ALA A 175 -9.64 -2.34 -16.83
CA ALA A 175 -9.94 -0.91 -16.66
C ALA A 175 -9.00 -0.02 -17.49
N THR A 176 -7.77 -0.47 -17.79
CA THR A 176 -6.80 0.29 -18.57
C THR A 176 -7.29 0.61 -19.99
N PHE A 177 -8.20 -0.20 -20.56
CA PHE A 177 -8.78 0.06 -21.88
C PHE A 177 -9.63 1.34 -21.93
N SER A 178 -10.24 1.73 -20.80
CA SER A 178 -11.02 2.96 -20.68
C SER A 178 -10.30 4.08 -19.93
N MET A 179 -9.00 3.90 -19.65
CA MET A 179 -8.19 4.88 -18.94
C MET A 179 -7.93 6.11 -19.81
N ARG A 180 -8.24 7.29 -19.29
CA ARG A 180 -7.90 8.59 -19.88
C ARG A 180 -7.51 9.57 -18.77
N PRO A 181 -6.40 10.33 -18.89
CA PRO A 181 -5.32 10.19 -19.89
C PRO A 181 -4.54 8.86 -19.72
N LEU A 182 -3.56 8.55 -20.57
CA LEU A 182 -2.76 7.30 -20.49
C LEU A 182 -1.50 7.42 -19.61
N THR A 183 -1.36 8.51 -18.85
CA THR A 183 -0.19 8.72 -17.99
C THR A 183 -0.12 7.64 -16.91
N GLY A 184 1.09 7.11 -16.68
CA GLY A 184 1.35 6.01 -15.75
C GLY A 184 1.12 4.60 -16.30
N LEU A 185 0.56 4.45 -17.49
CA LEU A 185 0.29 3.14 -18.08
C LEU A 185 1.58 2.35 -18.37
N LYS A 186 2.66 3.01 -18.76
CA LYS A 186 3.95 2.34 -19.05
C LYS A 186 4.52 1.70 -17.79
N GLU A 187 4.46 2.41 -16.67
CA GLU A 187 4.93 1.94 -15.37
C GLU A 187 4.03 0.83 -14.83
N LEU A 188 2.70 0.93 -15.01
CA LEU A 188 1.76 -0.15 -14.70
C LEU A 188 2.10 -1.44 -15.46
N LEU A 189 2.31 -1.35 -16.78
CA LEU A 189 2.68 -2.49 -17.62
C LEU A 189 4.04 -3.06 -17.23
N PHE A 190 5.05 -2.20 -17.02
CA PHE A 190 6.39 -2.64 -16.64
C PHE A 190 6.40 -3.33 -15.26
N GLY A 191 5.77 -2.73 -14.25
CA GLY A 191 5.65 -3.36 -12.94
C GLY A 191 4.79 -4.63 -12.98
N GLY A 192 3.74 -4.66 -13.80
CA GLY A 192 2.94 -5.86 -14.04
C GLY A 192 3.79 -7.01 -14.62
N LEU A 193 4.64 -6.71 -15.60
CA LEU A 193 5.58 -7.68 -16.18
C LEU A 193 6.56 -8.21 -15.13
N LEU A 194 7.08 -7.35 -14.25
CA LEU A 194 7.96 -7.77 -13.15
C LEU A 194 7.26 -8.76 -12.21
N TYR A 195 5.99 -8.52 -11.84
CA TYR A 195 5.21 -9.50 -11.07
C TYR A 195 5.07 -10.83 -11.83
N PHE A 196 4.72 -10.79 -13.11
CA PHE A 196 4.56 -12.00 -13.92
C PHE A 196 5.84 -12.84 -14.00
N ILE A 197 6.99 -12.19 -14.25
CA ILE A 197 8.29 -12.87 -14.25
C ILE A 197 8.59 -13.45 -12.86
N GLY A 198 8.29 -12.69 -11.81
CA GLY A 198 8.44 -13.16 -10.44
C GLY A 198 7.69 -14.47 -10.16
N VAL A 199 6.48 -14.65 -10.69
CA VAL A 199 5.66 -15.86 -10.44
C VAL A 199 6.38 -17.14 -10.90
N VAL A 200 7.26 -17.03 -11.92
CA VAL A 200 8.11 -18.15 -12.34
C VAL A 200 9.03 -18.59 -11.20
N PHE A 201 9.65 -17.64 -10.50
CA PHE A 201 10.51 -17.93 -9.35
C PHE A 201 9.70 -18.40 -8.14
N PHE A 202 8.53 -17.83 -7.89
CA PHE A 202 7.60 -18.31 -6.85
C PHE A 202 7.25 -19.81 -7.00
N LYS A 203 7.21 -20.33 -8.23
CA LYS A 203 6.94 -21.76 -8.52
C LYS A 203 8.20 -22.61 -8.70
N SER A 204 9.38 -22.03 -8.50
CA SER A 204 10.68 -22.66 -8.73
C SER A 204 11.43 -23.06 -7.45
N ASP A 205 10.77 -23.05 -6.29
CA ASP A 205 11.33 -23.57 -5.03
C ASP A 205 11.81 -25.02 -5.18
N GLY A 206 13.04 -25.28 -4.72
CA GLY A 206 13.75 -26.56 -4.89
C GLY A 206 14.22 -26.86 -6.32
N ARG A 207 14.09 -25.92 -7.27
CA ARG A 207 14.67 -26.00 -8.63
C ARG A 207 15.75 -24.95 -8.89
N VAL A 208 15.57 -23.75 -8.35
CA VAL A 208 16.52 -22.64 -8.46
C VAL A 208 16.96 -22.24 -7.05
N PRO A 209 18.27 -22.16 -6.76
CA PRO A 209 18.74 -21.69 -5.45
C PRO A 209 18.18 -20.31 -5.16
N PHE A 210 17.68 -20.10 -3.93
CA PHE A 210 17.08 -18.83 -3.52
C PHE A 210 15.87 -18.37 -4.34
N ALA A 211 15.15 -19.29 -5.01
CA ALA A 211 13.99 -18.96 -5.85
C ALA A 211 12.98 -18.03 -5.14
N HIS A 212 12.64 -18.34 -3.89
CA HIS A 212 11.71 -17.54 -3.10
C HIS A 212 12.24 -16.13 -2.79
N ALA A 213 13.53 -15.98 -2.48
CA ALA A 213 14.15 -14.67 -2.26
C ALA A 213 14.24 -13.87 -3.57
N ILE A 214 14.50 -14.52 -4.71
CA ILE A 214 14.46 -13.88 -6.02
C ILE A 214 13.03 -13.40 -6.33
N TRP A 215 12.01 -14.20 -6.01
CA TRP A 215 10.61 -13.78 -6.07
C TRP A 215 10.36 -12.52 -5.24
N HIS A 216 10.85 -12.45 -4.00
CA HIS A 216 10.74 -11.24 -3.16
C HIS A 216 11.36 -10.00 -3.82
N LEU A 217 12.51 -10.16 -4.49
CA LEU A 217 13.15 -9.05 -5.21
C LEU A 217 12.30 -8.55 -6.38
N PHE A 218 11.66 -9.45 -7.14
CA PHE A 218 10.70 -9.07 -8.18
C PHE A 218 9.48 -8.35 -7.60
N VAL A 219 8.93 -8.85 -6.49
CA VAL A 219 7.82 -8.19 -5.76
C VAL A 219 8.23 -6.79 -5.30
N ASN A 220 9.41 -6.63 -4.71
CA ASN A 220 9.93 -5.32 -4.28
C ASN A 220 10.08 -4.34 -5.45
N ALA A 221 10.69 -4.79 -6.55
CA ALA A 221 10.92 -3.96 -7.73
C ALA A 221 9.59 -3.54 -8.40
N ALA A 222 8.67 -4.49 -8.57
CA ALA A 222 7.34 -4.24 -9.12
C ALA A 222 6.54 -3.27 -8.22
N THR A 223 6.59 -3.49 -6.91
CA THR A 223 5.96 -2.63 -5.91
C THR A 223 6.50 -1.21 -5.98
N LEU A 224 7.82 -1.03 -6.10
CA LEU A 224 8.44 0.28 -6.22
C LEU A 224 7.97 1.01 -7.48
N VAL A 225 7.92 0.32 -8.62
CA VAL A 225 7.43 0.89 -9.90
C VAL A 225 5.97 1.29 -9.79
N HIS A 226 5.11 0.43 -9.23
CA HIS A 226 3.68 0.71 -9.05
C HIS A 226 3.46 1.87 -8.07
N TYR A 227 4.18 1.88 -6.95
CA TYR A 227 4.15 2.97 -5.99
C TYR A 227 4.58 4.28 -6.64
N HIS A 228 5.68 4.28 -7.38
CA HIS A 228 6.16 5.46 -8.11
C HIS A 228 5.08 6.00 -9.06
N ALA A 229 4.42 5.12 -9.81
CA ALA A 229 3.35 5.51 -10.72
C ALA A 229 2.16 6.15 -9.97
N VAL A 230 1.70 5.52 -8.88
CA VAL A 230 0.63 6.08 -8.03
C VAL A 230 1.02 7.45 -7.48
N TYR A 231 2.21 7.54 -6.88
CA TYR A 231 2.70 8.77 -6.25
C TYR A 231 2.89 9.90 -7.26
N ARG A 232 3.42 9.60 -8.46
CA ARG A 232 3.76 10.60 -9.47
C ARG A 232 2.56 11.11 -10.26
N TYR A 233 1.62 10.21 -10.58
CA TYR A 233 0.52 10.50 -11.51
C TYR A 233 -0.81 10.76 -10.84
N LEU A 234 -1.06 10.21 -9.65
CA LEU A 234 -2.32 10.35 -8.93
C LEU A 234 -2.19 11.31 -7.74
N PHE A 235 -1.09 11.25 -7.00
CA PHE A 235 -0.80 12.17 -5.88
C PHE A 235 0.08 13.34 -6.33
N ARG A 236 -0.47 14.22 -7.17
CA ARG A 236 0.22 15.45 -7.60
C ARG A 236 0.27 16.46 -6.47
N SER A 237 1.38 17.19 -6.36
CA SER A 237 1.54 18.28 -5.38
C SER A 237 0.54 19.41 -5.66
N GLY A 238 -0.62 19.38 -5.01
CA GLY A 238 -1.51 20.52 -4.81
C GLY A 238 -1.17 21.20 -3.49
N GLN A 239 -1.48 22.48 -3.32
CA GLN A 239 -1.10 23.23 -2.11
C GLN A 239 -1.64 22.60 -0.81
N GLN A 240 -0.76 22.49 0.19
CA GLN A 240 -0.93 21.80 1.47
C GLN A 240 -1.76 22.60 2.50
N TRP A 241 -2.96 23.03 2.13
CA TRP A 241 -3.74 23.95 2.99
C TRP A 241 -4.22 23.31 4.30
N TRP A 242 -4.50 22.00 4.34
CA TRP A 242 -5.08 21.37 5.53
C TRP A 242 -4.05 20.98 6.60
N PHE A 243 -2.79 20.71 6.24
CA PHE A 243 -1.73 20.46 7.21
C PHE A 243 -1.41 21.73 8.02
N LEU A 244 -1.47 22.91 7.41
CA LEU A 244 -1.32 24.19 8.13
C LEU A 244 -2.49 24.47 9.07
N ALA A 245 -3.69 23.98 8.73
CA ALA A 245 -4.87 24.09 9.59
C ALA A 245 -4.78 23.19 10.84
N LEU A 246 -4.18 22.01 10.72
CA LEU A 246 -3.98 21.08 11.86
C LEU A 246 -2.68 21.33 12.63
N ALA A 247 -1.64 21.88 11.99
CA ALA A 247 -0.36 22.18 12.61
C ALA A 247 -0.34 23.53 13.37
N SER A 248 -1.45 24.28 13.37
CA SER A 248 -1.59 25.47 14.20
C SER A 248 -2.02 25.04 15.61
N PRO A 249 -1.17 25.17 16.65
CA PRO A 249 -1.54 24.84 18.03
C PRO A 249 -2.61 25.78 18.61
N LEU A 250 -3.01 26.81 17.84
CA LEU A 250 -3.96 27.84 18.20
C LEU A 250 -5.07 27.93 17.14
N GLY A 251 -5.68 26.78 16.79
CA GLY A 251 -6.91 26.68 15.99
C GLY A 251 -8.17 27.24 16.68
N GLY A 252 -8.01 28.25 17.52
CA GLY A 252 -9.07 28.98 18.20
C GLY A 252 -8.52 30.33 18.60
N ILE A 253 -9.25 31.41 18.29
CA ILE A 253 -8.91 32.81 18.61
C ILE A 253 -7.91 33.45 17.62
N LEU A 254 -8.32 33.61 16.36
CA LEU A 254 -8.01 34.85 15.64
C LEU A 254 -9.32 35.58 15.38
N SER A 255 -9.46 36.68 16.12
CA SER A 255 -10.58 37.61 16.11
C SER A 255 -10.95 38.02 14.67
N ARG A 256 -12.26 37.89 14.34
CA ARG A 256 -12.91 38.35 13.09
C ARG A 256 -12.77 39.85 12.79
N ARG A 257 -11.95 40.60 13.54
CA ARG A 257 -11.85 42.06 13.43
C ARG A 257 -10.84 42.56 12.39
N GLU A 258 -10.07 41.69 11.72
CA GLU A 258 -9.01 42.11 10.79
C GLU A 258 -9.09 41.49 9.38
N ALA A 259 -10.29 41.11 8.92
CA ALA A 259 -10.49 40.69 7.53
C ALA A 259 -10.60 41.92 6.60
N VAL A 260 -9.83 41.93 5.52
CA VAL A 260 -9.88 42.95 4.46
C VAL A 260 -10.41 42.27 3.19
N VAL A 261 -11.44 42.85 2.58
CA VAL A 261 -12.03 42.35 1.34
C VAL A 261 -11.14 42.72 0.16
N PHE A 262 -10.80 41.75 -0.68
CA PHE A 262 -10.08 41.95 -1.94
C PHE A 262 -10.81 41.16 -3.04
N GLY A 263 -11.51 41.87 -3.94
CA GLY A 263 -12.47 41.25 -4.87
C GLY A 263 -13.67 40.64 -4.12
N ASP A 264 -14.09 39.43 -4.52
CA ASP A 264 -15.18 38.69 -3.87
C ASP A 264 -14.73 37.84 -2.65
N HIS A 265 -13.50 38.02 -2.18
CA HIS A 265 -12.90 37.22 -1.10
C HIS A 265 -12.53 38.07 0.12
N CYS A 266 -12.80 37.56 1.33
CA CYS A 266 -12.45 38.18 2.61
C CYS A 266 -11.11 37.56 3.08
N LEU A 267 -9.99 38.28 2.99
CA LEU A 267 -8.63 37.80 3.31
C LEU A 267 -8.10 38.44 4.61
N SER A 268 -7.22 37.73 5.35
CA SER A 268 -6.50 38.35 6.47
C SER A 268 -5.39 39.29 5.97
N ARG A 269 -4.97 40.28 6.78
CA ARG A 269 -3.87 41.20 6.42
C ARG A 269 -2.58 40.46 6.03
N THR A 270 -2.27 39.35 6.67
CA THR A 270 -1.11 38.51 6.38
C THR A 270 -1.23 37.82 5.01
N GLN A 271 -2.44 37.37 4.64
CA GLN A 271 -2.72 36.81 3.32
C GLN A 271 -2.64 37.87 2.22
N ALA A 272 -3.15 39.09 2.48
CA ALA A 272 -3.05 40.21 1.56
C ALA A 272 -1.60 40.68 1.36
N PHE A 273 -0.77 40.62 2.41
CA PHE A 273 0.67 40.91 2.33
C PHE A 273 1.40 39.86 1.48
N LEU A 274 1.22 38.57 1.78
CA LEU A 274 1.84 37.47 1.02
C LEU A 274 1.38 37.43 -0.45
N TYR A 275 0.12 37.77 -0.73
CA TYR A 275 -0.40 37.88 -2.09
C TYR A 275 0.28 39.02 -2.87
N ARG A 276 0.50 40.19 -2.24
CA ARG A 276 1.26 41.30 -2.85
C ARG A 276 2.71 40.93 -3.14
N THR A 277 3.35 40.14 -2.27
CA THR A 277 4.74 39.72 -2.45
C THR A 277 4.87 38.75 -3.64
N CYS A 278 3.91 37.82 -3.80
CA CYS A 278 3.90 36.85 -4.90
C CYS A 278 3.52 37.42 -6.28
N HIS A 279 2.76 38.53 -6.34
CA HIS A 279 2.27 39.10 -7.61
C HIS A 279 3.00 40.39 -8.06
N SER A 280 4.16 40.70 -7.50
CA SER A 280 4.92 41.94 -7.79
C SER A 280 5.61 41.99 -9.17
N THR A 281 5.45 40.99 -10.04
CA THR A 281 6.14 40.90 -11.34
C THR A 281 5.24 41.06 -12.58
N GLY A 282 4.05 41.67 -12.47
CA GLY A 282 3.17 41.94 -13.61
C GLY A 282 2.52 43.34 -13.62
N PRO A 283 2.13 43.88 -14.79
CA PRO A 283 1.58 45.23 -14.90
C PRO A 283 0.24 45.36 -14.15
N ARG A 284 0.10 46.44 -13.37
CA ARG A 284 -1.02 46.69 -12.45
C ARG A 284 -2.31 47.07 -13.20
N PRO A 285 -3.46 46.45 -12.95
CA PRO A 285 -4.74 47.12 -13.14
C PRO A 285 -5.05 47.97 -11.90
N ALA A 286 -5.41 49.24 -12.12
CA ALA A 286 -5.80 50.17 -11.07
C ALA A 286 -7.19 49.79 -10.51
N GLN A 287 -7.24 48.97 -9.47
CA GLN A 287 -8.46 48.77 -8.69
C GLN A 287 -8.31 49.39 -7.30
N ARG A 288 -9.16 50.39 -7.05
CA ARG A 288 -9.22 51.20 -5.83
C ARG A 288 -9.63 50.32 -4.65
N LEU A 289 -8.90 50.38 -3.53
CA LEU A 289 -9.28 49.77 -2.26
C LEU A 289 -10.57 50.42 -1.75
N VAL A 290 -11.65 49.64 -1.63
CA VAL A 290 -12.87 50.06 -0.92
C VAL A 290 -12.92 49.26 0.39
N GLN A 291 -12.76 49.94 1.53
CA GLN A 291 -13.00 49.34 2.84
C GLN A 291 -14.52 49.10 2.99
N ARG A 292 -14.99 47.88 2.77
CA ARG A 292 -16.33 47.43 3.16
C ARG A 292 -16.23 46.36 4.23
N SER A 293 -17.07 46.49 5.25
CA SER A 293 -17.24 45.49 6.32
C SER A 293 -17.94 44.24 5.76
N CYS A 294 -17.39 43.04 6.01
CA CYS A 294 -18.00 41.76 5.59
C CYS A 294 -19.40 41.60 6.26
N PRO A 295 -20.47 41.21 5.53
CA PRO A 295 -21.83 41.15 6.08
C PRO A 295 -21.98 40.10 7.20
N ARG A 296 -22.76 40.44 8.24
CA ARG A 296 -23.09 39.54 9.37
C ARG A 296 -23.97 38.38 8.89
N GLN A 297 -23.49 37.15 8.99
CA GLN A 297 -24.36 35.97 9.07
C GLN A 297 -24.60 35.62 10.55
N SER A 298 -25.87 35.41 10.90
CA SER A 298 -26.36 35.02 12.24
C SER A 298 -25.83 33.65 12.67
N PRO A 299 -25.63 33.40 13.98
CA PRO A 299 -25.10 32.14 14.48
C PRO A 299 -26.21 31.08 14.52
N SER A 300 -26.32 30.25 13.49
CA SER A 300 -26.91 28.92 13.67
C SER A 300 -25.82 27.98 14.20
N SER A 301 -26.15 27.22 15.23
CA SER A 301 -25.33 26.20 15.89
C SER A 301 -24.60 25.31 14.87
N PRO A 302 -23.37 24.83 15.16
CA PRO A 302 -22.69 23.92 14.23
C PRO A 302 -23.52 22.64 14.12
N PRO A 303 -23.95 22.22 12.92
CA PRO A 303 -24.44 20.86 12.76
C PRO A 303 -23.28 19.92 13.12
N GLY A 304 -23.60 18.90 13.92
CA GLY A 304 -22.62 17.91 14.37
C GLY A 304 -21.81 17.38 13.19
N LEU A 305 -20.49 17.30 13.37
CA LEU A 305 -19.56 16.74 12.38
C LEU A 305 -19.87 15.24 12.19
N VAL A 306 -20.83 14.94 11.31
CA VAL A 306 -21.11 13.56 10.93
C VAL A 306 -20.12 13.17 9.84
N LEU A 307 -19.26 12.19 10.14
CA LEU A 307 -18.25 11.63 9.21
C LEU A 307 -18.86 11.20 7.85
N SER A 308 -20.18 11.02 7.78
CA SER A 308 -20.92 10.63 6.58
C SER A 308 -21.09 11.74 5.54
N GLU A 309 -20.99 13.02 5.91
CA GLU A 309 -21.23 14.12 4.96
C GLU A 309 -20.00 14.45 4.09
N PHE A 310 -18.81 13.98 4.46
CA PHE A 310 -17.56 14.26 3.73
C PHE A 310 -16.98 13.06 2.96
N LEU A 311 -17.59 11.88 3.07
CA LEU A 311 -17.10 10.69 2.37
C LEU A 311 -17.93 10.45 1.11
N ASP A 312 -17.27 10.49 -0.05
CA ASP A 312 -17.79 9.89 -1.29
C ASP A 312 -18.31 8.48 -0.96
N PRO A 313 -19.55 8.09 -1.37
CA PRO A 313 -20.13 6.77 -1.08
C PRO A 313 -19.18 5.61 -1.35
N ARG A 314 -18.30 5.72 -2.36
CA ARG A 314 -17.27 4.73 -2.69
C ARG A 314 -16.20 4.60 -1.60
N SER A 315 -15.79 5.73 -1.03
CA SER A 315 -14.81 5.82 0.04
C SER A 315 -15.36 5.25 1.35
N TYR A 316 -16.62 5.53 1.67
CA TYR A 316 -17.28 5.04 2.88
C TYR A 316 -17.42 3.51 2.91
N ILE A 317 -17.89 2.92 1.81
CA ILE A 317 -18.07 1.46 1.69
C ILE A 317 -16.71 0.76 1.76
N LEU A 318 -15.70 1.28 1.07
CA LEU A 318 -14.39 0.66 1.05
C LEU A 318 -13.73 0.67 2.43
N VAL A 319 -13.77 1.80 3.15
CA VAL A 319 -13.23 1.88 4.53
C VAL A 319 -13.93 0.87 5.45
N LYS A 320 -15.24 0.69 5.32
CA LYS A 320 -16.01 -0.29 6.11
C LYS A 320 -15.74 -1.75 5.76
N ILE A 321 -15.25 -2.06 4.57
CA ILE A 321 -14.89 -3.43 4.17
C ILE A 321 -13.41 -3.71 4.53
N VAL A 322 -12.53 -2.76 4.22
CA VAL A 322 -11.08 -2.94 4.34
C VAL A 322 -10.61 -2.90 5.79
N VAL A 323 -11.09 -1.95 6.59
CA VAL A 323 -10.65 -1.83 7.99
C VAL A 323 -10.98 -3.09 8.79
N PRO A 324 -12.19 -3.68 8.69
CA PRO A 324 -12.50 -4.97 9.32
C PRO A 324 -11.83 -6.19 8.70
N LEU A 325 -11.35 -6.16 7.46
CA LEU A 325 -10.51 -7.25 6.92
C LEU A 325 -9.11 -7.22 7.54
N CYS A 326 -8.55 -6.02 7.68
CA CYS A 326 -7.26 -5.82 8.34
C CYS A 326 -7.33 -6.09 9.85
N THR A 327 -8.42 -5.74 10.53
CA THR A 327 -8.62 -6.01 11.97
C THR A 327 -9.30 -7.34 12.26
N GLY A 328 -10.07 -7.91 11.34
CA GLY A 328 -10.72 -9.23 11.48
C GLY A 328 -9.74 -10.40 11.37
N LEU A 329 -8.61 -10.20 10.69
CA LEU A 329 -7.42 -11.06 10.83
C LEU A 329 -6.99 -11.18 12.30
N TYR A 330 -7.22 -10.15 13.12
CA TYR A 330 -6.97 -10.16 14.58
C TYR A 330 -7.98 -11.01 15.37
N GLY A 331 -9.22 -11.15 14.88
CA GLY A 331 -10.23 -12.02 15.49
C GLY A 331 -9.93 -13.49 15.28
N VAL A 332 -9.46 -13.87 14.08
CA VAL A 332 -8.98 -15.23 13.77
C VAL A 332 -7.63 -15.54 14.47
N LEU A 333 -6.92 -14.51 14.94
CA LEU A 333 -5.68 -14.62 15.71
C LEU A 333 -5.91 -14.90 17.21
N LEU A 334 -7.14 -14.76 17.71
CA LEU A 334 -7.47 -14.86 19.14
C LEU A 334 -8.38 -16.05 19.50
N ASP A 335 -8.83 -16.82 18.52
CA ASP A 335 -9.55 -18.10 18.68
C ASP A 335 -8.66 -19.30 18.29
#